data_AF-A0A7Y3S2F4-F1
#
_entry.id   AF-A0A7Y3S2F4-F1
#
_cell.length_a   1.000
_cell.length_b   1.000
_cell.length_c   1.000
_cell.angle_alpha   90.00
_cell.angle_beta   90.00
_cell.angle_gamma   90.00
#
_symmetry.space_group_name_H-M   'P 1'
#
loop_
_entity.id
_entity.type
_entity.pdbx_description
1 polymer ?
#
loop_
_entity_poly.entity_id
_entity_poly.type
_entity_poly.pdbx_seq_one_letter_code
_entity_poly.pdbx_strand_id
1 'polypeptide(L)' 'MASFQHDAPTTPLRQRMQEDMVMRGLGSHTRQDYIRHVRRFATFLGRAPDTATVEDIRRFQLHQHDNGVGPA' A
#
# COMPACT_ATOMS: atom_id res chain seq x y z
N MET A 1 -0.14 -12.91 23.41
CA MET A 1 -0.50 -12.01 22.29
C MET A 1 0.35 -12.43 21.10
N ALA A 2 -0.26 -12.94 20.03
CA ALA A 2 0.48 -13.48 18.90
C ALA A 2 1.01 -12.33 18.01
N SER A 3 2.31 -12.08 18.11
CA SER A 3 3.04 -11.19 17.21
C SER A 3 3.19 -11.87 15.86
N PHE A 4 2.39 -11.45 14.87
CA PHE A 4 2.61 -11.85 13.47
C PHE A 4 3.72 -10.99 12.87
N GLN A 5 4.97 -11.30 13.19
CA GLN A 5 6.11 -10.82 12.40
C GLN A 5 6.32 -11.78 11.22
N HIS A 6 5.83 -11.39 10.04
CA HIS A 6 6.32 -11.97 8.79
C HIS A 6 7.65 -11.28 8.46
N ASP A 7 8.74 -12.00 8.70
CA ASP A 7 10.12 -11.61 8.44
C ASP A 7 10.46 -11.74 6.94
N ALA A 8 9.68 -11.04 6.11
CA ALA A 8 10.15 -10.71 4.77
C ALA A 8 10.97 -9.40 4.90
N PRO A 9 12.12 -9.28 4.22
CA PRO A 9 12.88 -8.04 4.20
C PRO A 9 11.95 -6.87 3.89
N THR A 10 11.81 -5.94 4.84
CA THR A 10 10.94 -4.78 4.63
C THR A 10 11.58 -3.89 3.58
N THR A 11 10.89 -3.65 2.47
CA THR A 11 11.40 -2.76 1.41
C THR A 11 11.60 -1.34 1.95
N PRO A 12 12.56 -0.56 1.43
CA PRO A 12 12.77 0.82 1.88
C PRO A 12 11.51 1.70 1.76
N LEU A 13 10.68 1.47 0.74
CA LEU A 13 9.39 2.15 0.60
C LEU A 13 8.42 1.77 1.73
N ARG A 14 8.32 0.49 2.09
CA ARG A 14 7.43 0.05 3.17
C ARG A 14 7.85 0.61 4.52
N GLN A 15 9.16 0.67 4.79
CA GLN A 15 9.69 1.25 6.01
C GLN A 15 9.31 2.73 6.13
N ARG A 16 9.64 3.54 5.11
CA ARG A 16 9.30 4.99 5.08
C ARG A 16 7.80 5.22 5.28
N MET A 17 6.98 4.43 4.61
CA MET A 17 5.52 4.51 4.74
C MET A 17 5.05 4.24 6.18
N GLN A 18 5.64 3.27 6.88
CA GLN A 18 5.29 2.99 8.28
C GLN A 18 5.74 4.10 9.22
N GLU A 19 6.95 4.63 9.02
CA GLU A 19 7.51 5.74 9.79
C GLU A 19 6.67 7.02 9.63
N ASP A 20 6.32 7.38 8.38
CA ASP A 20 5.49 8.54 8.06
C ASP A 20 4.12 8.46 8.74
N MET A 21 3.51 7.27 8.76
CA MET A 21 2.21 7.10 9.40
C MET A 21 2.28 7.18 10.92
N VAL A 22 3.37 6.73 11.53
CA VAL A 22 3.62 6.90 12.97
C VAL A 22 3.77 8.37 13.29
N MET A 23 4.59 9.10 12.51
CA MET A 23 4.78 10.54 12.67
C MET A 23 3.47 11.34 12.52
N ARG A 24 2.55 10.87 11.68
CA ARG A 24 1.21 11.45 11.50
C ARG A 24 0.18 10.99 12.55
N GLY A 25 0.56 10.15 13.49
CA GLY A 25 -0.34 9.65 14.54
C GLY A 25 -1.43 8.68 14.06
N LEU A 26 -1.22 7.99 12.92
CA LEU A 26 -2.23 7.05 12.41
C LEU A 26 -2.33 5.79 13.27
N GLY A 27 -3.56 5.40 13.60
CA GLY A 27 -3.86 4.17 14.33
C GLY A 27 -3.32 2.91 13.65
N SER A 28 -3.12 1.84 14.42
CA SER A 28 -2.60 0.56 13.90
C SER A 28 -3.46 -0.01 12.78
N HIS A 29 -4.79 0.07 12.89
CA HIS A 29 -5.72 -0.41 11.87
C HIS A 29 -5.56 0.35 10.56
N THR A 30 -5.57 1.69 10.60
CA THR A 30 -5.35 2.54 9.44
C THR A 30 -4.00 2.27 8.77
N ARG A 31 -2.93 2.09 9.56
CA ARG A 31 -1.61 1.73 9.04
C ARG A 31 -1.63 0.40 8.28
N GLN A 32 -2.24 -0.63 8.86
CA GLN A 32 -2.36 -1.94 8.22
C GLN A 32 -3.16 -1.86 6.92
N ASP A 33 -4.25 -1.09 6.91
CA ASP A 33 -5.10 -0.90 5.74
C ASP A 33 -4.34 -0.20 4.61
N TYR A 34 -3.59 0.86 4.89
CA TYR A 34 -2.79 1.52 3.87
C TYR A 34 -1.71 0.58 3.29
N ILE A 35 -1.02 -0.20 4.13
CA ILE A 35 -0.05 -1.20 3.65
C ILE A 35 -0.75 -2.24 2.75
N ARG A 36 -1.96 -2.66 3.11
CA ARG A 36 -2.78 -3.57 2.28
C ARG A 36 -3.11 -2.95 0.93
N HIS A 37 -3.46 -1.67 0.89
CA HIS A 37 -3.72 -0.95 -0.37
C HIS A 37 -2.49 -0.88 -1.27
N VAL A 38 -1.31 -0.54 -0.72
CA VAL A 38 -0.07 -0.51 -1.51
C VAL A 38 0.36 -1.90 -1.98
N ARG A 39 0.11 -2.95 -1.21
CA ARG A 39 0.31 -4.34 -1.68
C ARG A 39 -0.57 -4.70 -2.86
N ARG A 40 -1.85 -4.29 -2.85
CA ARG A 40 -2.76 -4.49 -3.99
C ARG A 40 -2.26 -3.74 -5.23
N PHE A 41 -1.81 -2.51 -5.05
CA PHE A 41 -1.22 -1.73 -6.15
C PHE A 41 0.04 -2.39 -6.72
N ALA A 42 0.97 -2.84 -5.88
CA ALA A 42 2.15 -3.57 -6.32
C ALA A 42 1.81 -4.88 -7.07
N THR A 43 0.76 -5.57 -6.63
CA THR A 43 0.24 -6.78 -7.30
C THR A 43 -0.30 -6.44 -8.69
N PHE A 44 -1.09 -5.37 -8.82
CA PHE A 44 -1.59 -4.87 -10.10
C PHE A 44 -0.46 -4.47 -11.05
N LEU A 45 0.59 -3.81 -10.53
CA LEU A 45 1.74 -3.39 -11.32
C LEU A 45 2.64 -4.55 -11.79
N GLY A 46 2.68 -5.66 -11.06
CA GLY A 46 3.62 -6.76 -11.30
C GLY A 46 5.10 -6.40 -11.04
N ARG A 47 5.36 -5.22 -10.44
CA ARG A 47 6.71 -4.70 -10.15
C ARG A 47 6.70 -3.85 -8.88
N ALA A 48 7.89 -3.45 -8.43
CA ALA A 48 8.04 -2.64 -7.22
C ALA A 48 7.30 -1.30 -7.36
N PRO A 49 6.45 -0.91 -6.38
CA PRO A 49 5.54 0.25 -6.53
C PRO A 49 6.24 1.61 -6.46
N ASP A 50 7.50 1.64 -6.03
CA ASP A 50 8.39 2.81 -6.13
C ASP A 50 8.82 3.12 -7.58
N THR A 51 8.57 2.20 -8.52
CA THR A 51 8.82 2.41 -9.95
C THR A 51 7.58 2.87 -10.73
N ALA A 52 6.46 3.10 -10.04
CA ALA A 52 5.20 3.49 -10.65
C ALA A 52 5.27 4.87 -11.32
N THR A 53 4.64 4.99 -12.48
CA THR A 53 4.45 6.25 -13.19
C THR A 53 3.06 6.82 -12.93
N VAL A 54 2.83 8.07 -13.32
CA VAL A 54 1.49 8.70 -13.24
C VAL A 54 0.46 7.92 -14.05
N GLU A 55 0.86 7.39 -15.21
CA GLU A 55 -0.02 6.59 -16.06
C GLU A 55 -0.40 5.25 -15.40
N ASP A 56 0.51 4.63 -14.64
CA ASP A 56 0.18 3.43 -13.88
C ASP A 56 -0.86 3.70 -12.78
N ILE A 57 -0.78 4.86 -12.12
CA ILE A 57 -1.77 5.29 -11.12
C ILE A 57 -3.14 5.45 -11.78
N ARG A 58 -3.21 6.09 -12.95
CA ARG A 58 -4.45 6.25 -13.70
C ARG A 58 -5.08 4.89 -14.04
N ARG A 59 -4.29 3.95 -14.57
CA ARG A 59 -4.76 2.60 -14.90
C ARG A 59 -5.26 1.85 -13.68
N PHE A 60 -4.58 1.99 -12.55
CA PHE A 60 -5.01 1.37 -11.30
C PHE A 60 -6.33 1.97 -10.80
N GLN A 61 -6.54 3.28 -10.91
CA GLN A 61 -7.80 3.93 -10.56
C GLN A 61 -8.96 3.46 -11.44
N LEU A 62 -8.74 3.30 -12.75
CA LEU A 62 -9.73 2.71 -13.67
C LEU A 62 -10.04 1.26 -13.30
N HIS A 63 -9.01 0.44 -13.06
CA HIS A 63 -9.19 -0.94 -12.60
C HIS A 63 -10.01 -1.01 -11.30
N GLN A 64 -9.74 -0.12 -10.33
CA GLN A 64 -10.49 -0.04 -9.09
C GLN A 64 -11.98 0.29 -9.33
N HIS A 65 -12.25 1.27 -10.18
CA HIS A 65 -13.61 1.65 -10.58
C HIS A 65 -14.36 0.48 -11.23
N ASP A 66 -13.74 -0.22 -12.18
CA ASP A 66 -14.35 -1.35 -12.89
C ASP A 66 -14.62 -2.54 -11.96
N ASN A 67 -13.86 -2.67 -10.86
CA ASN A 67 -14.08 -3.67 -9.82
C ASN A 67 -15.03 -3.20 -8.70
N GLY A 68 -15.75 -2.10 -8.91
CA GLY A 68 -16.75 -1.59 -7.97
C GLY A 68 -16.17 -0.89 -6.74
N VAL A 69 -14.88 -0.55 -6.75
CA VAL A 69 -14.27 0.27 -5.70
C VAL A 69 -14.48 1.74 -6.01
N GLY A 70 -15.45 2.34 -5.33
CA GLY A 70 -15.73 3.78 -5.40
C GLY A 70 -14.79 4.62 -4.53
N PRO A 71 -14.81 5.96 -4.69
CA PRO A 71 -14.19 6.87 -3.73
C PRO A 71 -14.77 6.64 -2.34
N ALA A 72 -13.91 6.74 -1.32
CA ALA A 72 -14.32 6.71 0.09
C ALA A 72 -15.05 7.98 0.49
#